data_AF-A0A8J8NC48-F1
#
_entry.id   AF-A0A8J8NC48-F1
#
_cell.length_a   1.000
_cell.length_b   1.000
_cell.length_c   1.000
_cell.angle_alpha   90.00
_cell.angle_beta   90.00
_cell.angle_gamma   90.00
#
_symmetry.space_group_name_H-M   'P 1'
#
loop_
_entity.id
_entity.type
_entity.pdbx_description
1 polymer ?
#
loop_
_entity_poly.entity_id
_entity_poly.type
_entity_poly.pdbx_seq_one_letter_code
_entity_poly.pdbx_strand_id
1 'polypeptide(L)'
;MAYFSPWLALEKRKIFTDSAPWRRKEELCFQYGFFYAQMMTVFAIAILFSSTVPFVTLAACLFYGIRHLVDCLQLLTFFRREVDSSGRLISTVTNTALLTVILYQLCMMAFFIIKKRPSEAAVTCLIMVASTFYTVIGYEEVYDLGVTKDNNGQPQGSGISDENGEGFVAGNDEAFKKWRAEYEHPLVIGNVRRKANTLGIEVKTVNDWLQFIEDKEVQGILFAKEAKRSGIFQMSENINTGIGGMPTNQSPEQPRLLQI
;
A
#
# COMPACT_ATOMS: atom_id res chain seq x y z
N MET A 1 -3.02 -22.69 25.37
CA MET A 1 -4.13 -23.32 24.63
C MET A 1 -5.35 -22.41 24.42
N ALA A 2 -5.48 -21.27 25.08
CA ALA A 2 -6.59 -20.31 24.92
C ALA A 2 -6.77 -19.71 23.51
N TYR A 3 -5.79 -19.85 22.62
CA TYR A 3 -5.79 -19.25 21.29
C TYR A 3 -6.41 -20.15 20.20
N PHE A 4 -6.71 -21.41 20.51
CA PHE A 4 -7.31 -22.35 19.54
C PHE A 4 -8.83 -22.24 19.44
N SER A 5 -9.49 -21.63 20.42
CA SER A 5 -10.92 -21.31 20.34
C SER A 5 -11.08 -19.84 19.95
N PRO A 6 -11.63 -19.53 18.76
CA PRO A 6 -11.84 -18.16 18.30
C PRO A 6 -12.63 -17.31 19.30
N TRP A 7 -13.60 -17.93 19.98
CA TRP A 7 -14.45 -17.28 20.97
C TRP A 7 -13.69 -16.80 22.21
N LEU A 8 -12.92 -17.67 22.86
CA LEU A 8 -12.15 -17.33 24.06
C LEU A 8 -11.05 -16.30 23.76
N ALA A 9 -10.47 -16.37 22.55
CA ALA A 9 -9.47 -15.41 22.11
C ALA A 9 -10.08 -14.03 21.82
N LEU A 10 -11.30 -13.97 21.29
CA LEU A 10 -12.04 -12.73 21.09
C LEU A 10 -12.38 -12.08 22.44
N GLU A 11 -12.85 -12.86 23.42
CA GLU A 11 -13.19 -12.36 24.75
C GLU A 11 -11.95 -11.85 25.48
N LYS A 12 -10.83 -12.58 25.40
CA LYS A 12 -9.52 -12.13 25.92
C LYS A 12 -9.07 -10.83 25.26
N ARG A 13 -9.21 -10.69 23.94
CA ARG A 13 -8.86 -9.45 23.21
C ARG A 13 -9.70 -8.27 23.72
N LYS A 14 -11.00 -8.45 23.89
CA LYS A 14 -11.92 -7.40 24.36
C LYS A 14 -11.52 -6.89 25.75
N ILE A 15 -11.11 -7.80 26.65
CA ILE A 15 -10.80 -7.46 28.04
C ILE A 15 -9.42 -6.80 28.19
N PHE A 16 -8.39 -7.37 27.55
CA PHE A 16 -6.99 -6.93 27.76
C PHE A 16 -6.51 -5.92 26.72
N THR A 17 -6.98 -6.08 25.48
CA THR A 17 -6.48 -5.29 24.36
C THR A 17 -7.36 -4.08 24.13
N ASP A 18 -8.68 -4.13 24.27
CA ASP A 18 -9.53 -2.95 23.98
C ASP A 18 -9.67 -1.98 25.16
N SER A 19 -9.29 -2.37 26.38
CA SER A 19 -9.44 -1.56 27.60
C SER A 19 -8.37 -0.48 27.83
N ALA A 20 -7.22 -0.54 27.15
CA ALA A 20 -6.14 0.44 27.31
C ALA A 20 -6.41 1.76 26.53
N PRO A 21 -5.91 2.93 26.98
CA PRO A 21 -6.05 4.17 26.23
C PRO A 21 -5.41 4.06 24.83
N TRP A 22 -5.97 4.80 23.86
CA TRP A 22 -5.71 4.74 22.41
C TRP A 22 -4.29 5.15 21.95
N ARG A 23 -3.25 5.05 22.80
CA ARG A 23 -1.90 5.47 22.37
C ARG A 23 -1.34 4.51 21.32
N ARG A 24 -1.27 5.01 20.08
CA ARG A 24 -0.62 4.40 18.93
C ARG A 24 0.89 4.45 19.12
N LYS A 25 1.52 3.28 19.24
CA LYS A 25 2.92 3.14 18.82
C LYS A 25 2.86 2.51 17.44
N GLU A 26 3.58 3.07 16.47
CA GLU A 26 3.56 2.59 15.07
C GLU A 26 3.95 1.10 14.96
N GLU A 27 4.78 0.62 15.90
CA GLU A 27 5.18 -0.78 16.05
C GLU A 27 4.02 -1.74 16.41
N LEU A 28 2.90 -1.22 16.93
CA LEU A 28 1.71 -1.99 17.33
C LEU A 28 0.58 -1.88 16.31
N CYS A 29 0.82 -1.20 15.19
CA CYS A 29 -0.15 -1.01 14.10
C CYS A 29 0.00 -2.10 13.05
N PHE A 30 -1.12 -2.74 12.68
CA PHE A 30 -1.09 -3.74 11.62
C PHE A 30 -1.07 -3.03 10.27
N GLN A 31 0.00 -3.24 9.50
CA GLN A 31 0.16 -2.61 8.20
C GLN A 31 -0.68 -3.31 7.12
N TYR A 32 -2.02 -3.12 7.18
CA TYR A 32 -2.98 -3.75 6.27
C TYR A 32 -2.61 -3.54 4.80
N GLY A 33 -2.24 -2.31 4.41
CA GLY A 33 -1.90 -1.99 3.03
C GLY A 33 -0.69 -2.76 2.48
N PHE A 34 0.36 -2.91 3.31
CA PHE A 34 1.58 -3.62 2.90
C PHE A 34 1.30 -5.12 2.70
N PHE A 35 0.71 -5.78 3.70
CA PHE A 35 0.42 -7.22 3.60
C PHE A 35 -0.61 -7.50 2.51
N TYR A 36 -1.59 -6.62 2.34
CA TYR A 36 -2.56 -6.72 1.25
C TYR A 36 -1.89 -6.67 -0.13
N ALA A 37 -1.04 -5.67 -0.40
CA ALA A 37 -0.32 -5.56 -1.65
C ALA A 37 0.59 -6.78 -1.90
N GLN A 38 1.22 -7.29 -0.84
CA GLN A 38 2.02 -8.50 -0.90
C GLN A 38 1.18 -9.72 -1.31
N MET A 39 0.00 -9.92 -0.71
CA MET A 39 -0.89 -11.04 -1.05
C MET A 39 -1.39 -10.94 -2.50
N MET A 40 -1.76 -9.74 -2.96
CA MET A 40 -2.19 -9.54 -4.34
C MET A 40 -1.07 -9.81 -5.35
N THR A 41 0.17 -9.47 -5.00
CA THR A 41 1.34 -9.74 -5.85
C THR A 41 1.61 -11.24 -5.98
N VAL A 42 1.58 -11.98 -4.86
CA VAL A 42 1.73 -13.45 -4.87
C VAL A 42 0.60 -14.11 -5.67
N PHE A 43 -0.63 -13.57 -5.59
CA PHE A 43 -1.78 -14.08 -6.31
C PHE A 43 -1.59 -13.91 -7.82
N ALA A 44 -1.17 -12.73 -8.26
CA ALA A 44 -0.88 -12.45 -9.67
C ALA A 44 0.20 -13.40 -10.21
N ILE A 45 1.30 -13.61 -9.47
CA ILE A 45 2.36 -14.54 -9.85
C ILE A 45 1.81 -15.98 -9.95
N ALA A 46 1.04 -16.43 -8.96
CA ALA A 46 0.49 -17.78 -8.94
C ALA A 46 -0.44 -18.05 -10.14
N ILE A 47 -1.27 -17.07 -10.52
CA ILE A 47 -2.14 -17.18 -11.69
C ILE A 47 -1.31 -17.17 -12.99
N LEU A 48 -0.37 -16.23 -13.14
CA LEU A 48 0.42 -16.10 -14.37
C LEU A 48 1.23 -17.35 -14.68
N PHE A 49 1.80 -17.99 -13.66
CA PHE A 49 2.61 -19.21 -13.82
C PHE A 49 1.80 -20.50 -13.68
N SER A 50 0.49 -20.43 -13.46
CA SER A 50 -0.37 -21.61 -13.27
C SER A 50 -0.33 -22.59 -14.45
N SER A 51 -0.34 -22.06 -15.69
CA SER A 51 -0.33 -22.89 -16.90
C SER A 51 1.04 -23.42 -17.28
N THR A 52 2.12 -22.76 -16.85
CA THR A 52 3.50 -23.15 -17.22
C THR A 52 4.13 -24.05 -16.17
N VAL A 53 3.88 -23.81 -14.88
CA VAL A 53 4.47 -24.55 -13.77
C VAL A 53 3.40 -24.79 -12.68
N PRO A 54 2.66 -25.91 -12.72
CA PRO A 54 1.57 -26.18 -11.77
C PRO A 54 2.04 -26.36 -10.32
N PHE A 55 3.34 -26.63 -10.10
CA PHE A 55 3.89 -26.66 -8.74
C PHE A 55 3.88 -25.27 -8.06
N VAL A 56 3.88 -24.18 -8.83
CA VAL A 56 3.81 -22.81 -8.27
C VAL A 56 2.46 -22.58 -7.60
N THR A 57 1.36 -23.08 -8.16
CA THR A 57 0.03 -22.91 -7.55
C THR A 57 -0.13 -23.73 -6.28
N LEU A 58 0.42 -24.94 -6.22
CA LEU A 58 0.47 -25.74 -4.99
C LEU A 58 1.28 -25.03 -3.90
N ALA A 59 2.45 -24.48 -4.25
CA ALA A 59 3.26 -23.70 -3.31
C ALA A 59 2.55 -22.43 -2.83
N ALA A 60 1.87 -21.71 -3.72
CA ALA A 60 1.07 -20.54 -3.38
C ALA A 60 -0.10 -20.90 -2.45
N CYS A 61 -0.80 -22.01 -2.70
CA CYS A 61 -1.89 -22.49 -1.83
C CYS A 61 -1.39 -22.77 -0.42
N LEU A 62 -0.26 -23.48 -0.28
CA LEU A 62 0.37 -23.73 1.01
C LEU A 62 0.81 -22.43 1.70
N PHE A 63 1.40 -21.50 0.94
CA PHE A 63 1.77 -20.18 1.44
C PHE A 63 0.56 -19.43 1.99
N TYR A 64 -0.55 -19.35 1.24
CA TYR A 64 -1.78 -18.71 1.72
C TYR A 64 -2.37 -19.40 2.95
N GLY A 65 -2.32 -20.73 3.02
CA GLY A 65 -2.80 -21.48 4.19
C GLY A 65 -2.01 -21.12 5.46
N ILE A 66 -0.68 -21.18 5.40
CA ILE A 66 0.18 -20.82 6.54
C ILE A 66 -0.02 -19.34 6.88
N ARG A 67 -0.03 -18.48 5.87
CA ARG A 67 -0.16 -17.05 6.06
C ARG A 67 -1.49 -16.67 6.70
N HIS A 68 -2.58 -17.27 6.27
CA HIS A 68 -3.90 -17.09 6.87
C HIS A 68 -3.89 -17.44 8.36
N LEU A 69 -3.26 -18.56 8.74
CA LEU A 69 -3.12 -18.95 10.14
C LEU A 69 -2.29 -17.92 10.94
N VAL A 70 -1.16 -17.48 10.39
CA VAL A 70 -0.29 -16.48 11.04
C VAL A 70 -1.01 -15.16 11.22
N ASP A 71 -1.68 -14.65 10.18
CA ASP A 71 -2.39 -13.38 10.23
C ASP A 71 -3.58 -13.46 11.21
N CYS A 72 -4.33 -14.57 11.23
CA CYS A 72 -5.38 -14.80 12.22
C CYS A 72 -4.83 -14.78 13.66
N LEU A 73 -3.70 -15.45 13.91
CA LEU A 73 -3.06 -15.46 15.22
C LEU A 73 -2.54 -14.07 15.62
N GLN A 74 -1.91 -13.35 14.69
CA GLN A 74 -1.41 -12.00 14.92
C GLN A 74 -2.54 -11.01 15.25
N LEU A 75 -3.65 -11.07 14.52
CA LEU A 75 -4.83 -10.23 14.75
C LEU A 75 -5.57 -10.56 16.05
N LEU A 76 -5.52 -11.83 16.49
CA LEU A 76 -6.11 -12.24 17.77
C LEU A 76 -5.26 -11.86 18.98
N THR A 77 -3.93 -11.93 18.85
CA THR A 77 -3.01 -11.90 20.00
C THR A 77 -2.29 -10.58 20.20
N PHE A 78 -1.87 -9.92 19.11
CA PHE A 78 -0.90 -8.83 19.17
C PHE A 78 -1.51 -7.50 18.73
N PHE A 79 -2.19 -7.47 17.58
CA PHE A 79 -2.64 -6.22 16.97
C PHE A 79 -4.02 -5.77 17.48
N ARG A 80 -4.13 -4.47 17.76
CA ARG A 80 -5.40 -3.81 18.10
C ARG A 80 -6.29 -3.67 16.88
N ARG A 81 -7.61 -3.51 17.11
CA ARG A 81 -8.57 -3.22 16.03
C ARG A 81 -8.42 -1.75 15.67
N GLU A 82 -7.80 -1.47 14.52
CA GLU A 82 -7.48 -0.09 14.12
C GLU A 82 -8.39 0.45 13.03
N VAL A 83 -8.91 -0.41 12.18
CA VAL A 83 -9.73 -0.02 11.03
C VAL A 83 -10.89 -0.99 10.93
N ASP A 84 -12.10 -0.46 11.08
CA ASP A 84 -13.30 -1.15 10.63
C ASP A 84 -13.59 -0.67 9.21
N SER A 85 -13.34 -1.54 8.23
CA SER A 85 -13.51 -1.16 6.83
C SER A 85 -14.97 -1.25 6.35
N SER A 86 -15.91 -1.67 7.21
CA SER A 86 -17.33 -1.86 6.83
C SER A 86 -17.51 -2.64 5.51
N GLY A 87 -16.64 -3.62 5.24
CA GLY A 87 -16.65 -4.42 4.00
C GLY A 87 -16.06 -3.75 2.74
N ARG A 88 -15.73 -2.46 2.73
CA ARG A 88 -15.20 -1.80 1.52
C ARG A 88 -13.90 -2.42 1.00
N LEU A 89 -13.01 -2.86 1.90
CA LEU A 89 -11.75 -3.50 1.53
C LEU A 89 -12.00 -4.74 0.67
N ILE A 90 -12.97 -5.59 1.02
CA ILE A 90 -13.19 -6.86 0.29
C ILE A 90 -13.70 -6.62 -1.13
N SER A 91 -14.49 -5.57 -1.34
CA SER A 91 -14.91 -5.14 -2.67
C SER A 91 -13.72 -4.72 -3.53
N THR A 92 -12.80 -3.90 -2.98
CA THR A 92 -11.58 -3.50 -3.69
C THR A 92 -10.68 -4.70 -4.01
N VAL A 93 -10.53 -5.63 -3.06
CA VAL A 93 -9.75 -6.86 -3.25
C VAL A 93 -10.29 -7.70 -4.40
N THR A 94 -11.61 -7.93 -4.39
CA THR A 94 -12.27 -8.77 -5.38
C THR A 94 -12.14 -8.17 -6.77
N ASN A 95 -12.34 -6.85 -6.91
CA ASN A 95 -12.18 -6.16 -8.19
C ASN A 95 -10.74 -6.23 -8.72
N THR A 96 -9.76 -6.05 -7.83
CA THR A 96 -8.34 -6.15 -8.22
C THR A 96 -7.97 -7.59 -8.62
N ALA A 97 -8.50 -8.59 -7.91
CA ALA A 97 -8.31 -10.00 -8.25
C ALA A 97 -8.91 -10.34 -9.63
N LEU A 98 -10.12 -9.87 -9.93
CA LEU A 98 -10.75 -10.04 -11.24
C LEU A 98 -9.90 -9.42 -12.36
N LEU A 99 -9.34 -8.23 -12.13
CA LEU A 99 -8.43 -7.59 -13.09
C LEU A 99 -7.20 -8.47 -13.38
N THR A 100 -6.58 -9.06 -12.35
CA THR A 100 -5.45 -9.98 -12.56
C THR A 100 -5.82 -11.23 -13.36
N VAL A 101 -7.05 -11.74 -13.21
CA VAL A 101 -7.56 -12.87 -14.00
C VAL A 101 -7.76 -12.48 -15.47
N ILE A 102 -8.31 -11.29 -15.75
CA ILE A 102 -8.46 -10.77 -17.11
C ILE A 102 -7.09 -10.59 -17.77
N LEU A 103 -6.11 -10.03 -17.04
CA LEU A 103 -4.75 -9.87 -17.54
C LEU A 103 -4.12 -11.23 -17.92
N TYR A 104 -4.33 -12.26 -17.10
CA TYR A 104 -3.89 -13.62 -17.41
C TYR A 104 -4.56 -14.19 -18.66
N GLN A 105 -5.88 -14.00 -18.82
CA GLN A 105 -6.60 -14.44 -20.02
C GLN A 105 -6.07 -13.76 -21.29
N LEU A 106 -5.72 -12.48 -21.21
CA LEU A 106 -5.07 -11.73 -22.30
C LEU A 106 -3.71 -12.35 -22.66
N CYS A 107 -2.87 -12.65 -21.66
CA CYS A 107 -1.59 -13.32 -21.87
C CYS A 107 -1.75 -14.70 -22.53
N MET A 108 -2.70 -15.51 -22.06
CA MET A 108 -2.98 -16.83 -22.61
C MET A 108 -3.53 -16.77 -24.04
N MET A 109 -4.40 -15.79 -24.33
CA MET A 109 -4.88 -15.54 -25.69
C MET A 109 -3.72 -15.20 -26.65
N ALA A 110 -2.82 -14.30 -26.24
CA ALA A 110 -1.64 -13.95 -27.02
C ALA A 110 -0.75 -15.18 -27.31
N PHE A 111 -0.56 -16.05 -26.31
CA PHE A 111 0.20 -17.29 -26.46
C PHE A 111 -0.41 -18.25 -27.50
N PHE A 112 -1.73 -18.44 -27.51
CA PHE A 112 -2.39 -19.32 -28.47
C PHE A 112 -2.36 -18.79 -29.91
N ILE A 113 -2.41 -17.46 -30.07
CA ILE A 113 -2.24 -16.80 -31.38
C ILE A 113 -0.84 -17.12 -31.95
N ILE A 114 0.21 -16.99 -31.12
CA ILE A 114 1.59 -17.29 -31.52
C ILE A 114 1.75 -18.78 -31.90
N LYS A 115 1.10 -19.69 -31.16
CA LYS A 115 1.12 -21.13 -31.44
C LYS A 115 0.27 -21.56 -32.65
N LYS A 116 -0.40 -20.63 -33.33
CA LYS A 116 -1.27 -20.90 -34.49
C LYS A 116 -2.37 -21.94 -34.23
N ARG A 117 -2.99 -21.90 -33.03
CA ARG A 117 -4.12 -22.76 -32.66
C ARG A 117 -5.42 -21.94 -32.54
N PRO A 118 -6.12 -21.67 -33.66
CA PRO A 118 -7.23 -20.72 -33.67
C PRO A 118 -8.45 -21.21 -32.90
N SER A 119 -8.69 -22.52 -32.82
CA SER A 119 -9.81 -23.10 -32.04
C SER A 119 -9.66 -22.87 -30.55
N GLU A 120 -8.46 -23.09 -29.99
CA GLU A 120 -8.14 -22.84 -28.58
C GLU A 120 -8.18 -21.33 -28.25
N ALA A 121 -7.69 -20.48 -29.16
CA ALA A 121 -7.76 -19.04 -29.02
C ALA A 121 -9.21 -18.52 -29.00
N ALA A 122 -10.10 -19.06 -29.84
CA ALA A 122 -11.51 -18.70 -29.88
C ALA A 122 -12.23 -19.01 -28.56
N VAL A 123 -11.97 -20.18 -27.96
CA VAL A 123 -12.51 -20.55 -26.64
C VAL A 123 -12.01 -19.59 -25.56
N THR A 124 -10.71 -19.27 -25.58
CA THR A 124 -10.10 -18.35 -24.60
C THR A 124 -10.69 -16.93 -24.72
N CYS A 125 -10.98 -16.48 -25.94
CA CYS A 125 -11.64 -15.20 -26.21
C CYS A 125 -13.07 -15.16 -25.65
N LEU A 126 -13.87 -16.21 -25.83
CA LEU A 126 -15.22 -16.30 -25.25
C LEU A 126 -15.19 -16.20 -23.72
N ILE A 127 -14.25 -16.90 -23.08
CA ILE A 127 -14.06 -16.84 -21.62
C ILE A 127 -13.65 -15.43 -21.17
N MET A 128 -12.77 -14.76 -21.93
CA MET A 128 -12.36 -13.38 -21.65
C MET A 128 -13.53 -12.40 -21.72
N VAL A 129 -14.41 -12.53 -22.72
CA VAL A 129 -15.61 -11.70 -22.85
C VAL A 129 -16.56 -11.92 -21.68
N ALA A 130 -16.82 -13.19 -21.31
CA ALA A 130 -17.66 -13.52 -20.16
C ALA A 130 -17.08 -12.97 -18.83
N SER A 131 -15.77 -13.11 -18.63
CA SER A 131 -15.04 -12.56 -17.47
C SER A 131 -15.11 -11.03 -17.40
N THR A 132 -14.98 -10.37 -18.55
CA THR A 132 -15.11 -8.91 -18.65
C THR A 132 -16.53 -8.47 -18.30
N PHE A 133 -17.55 -9.16 -18.82
CA PHE A 133 -18.95 -8.86 -18.51
C PHE A 133 -19.26 -9.05 -17.01
N TYR A 134 -18.79 -10.15 -16.42
CA TYR A 134 -18.89 -10.37 -14.98
C TYR A 134 -18.23 -9.25 -14.17
N THR A 135 -17.05 -8.80 -14.59
CA THR A 135 -16.33 -7.71 -13.93
C THR A 135 -17.10 -6.39 -14.04
N VAL A 136 -17.69 -6.07 -15.19
CA VAL A 136 -18.52 -4.87 -15.38
C VAL A 136 -19.75 -4.89 -14.46
N ILE A 137 -20.47 -6.01 -14.39
CA ILE A 137 -21.61 -6.17 -13.47
C ILE A 137 -21.16 -6.01 -12.02
N GLY A 138 -20.05 -6.66 -11.64
CA GLY A 138 -19.49 -6.55 -10.30
C GLY A 138 -19.04 -5.14 -9.94
N TYR A 139 -18.55 -4.36 -10.92
CA TYR A 139 -18.22 -2.95 -10.72
C TYR A 139 -19.46 -2.12 -10.39
N GLU A 140 -20.57 -2.30 -11.11
CA GLU A 140 -21.82 -1.58 -10.84
C GLU A 140 -22.33 -1.84 -9.42
N GLU A 141 -22.34 -3.10 -8.97
CA GLU A 141 -22.77 -3.47 -7.61
C GLU A 141 -21.87 -2.82 -6.53
N VAL A 142 -20.56 -2.76 -6.76
CA VAL A 142 -19.62 -2.11 -5.84
C VAL A 142 -19.81 -0.59 -5.80
N TYR A 143 -20.12 0.04 -6.93
CA TYR A 143 -20.45 1.47 -6.96
C TYR A 143 -21.77 1.75 -6.23
N ASP A 144 -22.76 0.87 -6.34
CA ASP A 144 -24.06 1.03 -5.68
C ASP A 144 -23.97 0.82 -4.15
N LEU A 145 -23.13 -0.13 -3.69
CA LEU A 145 -22.79 -0.29 -2.26
C LEU A 145 -22.10 0.97 -1.68
N GLY A 146 -21.40 1.74 -2.51
CA GLY A 146 -20.83 3.03 -2.13
C GLY A 146 -21.89 4.10 -1.86
N VAL A 147 -23.11 3.93 -2.38
CA VAL A 147 -24.23 4.87 -2.36
C VAL A 147 -25.46 4.20 -1.73
N THR A 148 -25.37 3.77 -0.47
CA THR A 148 -26.56 3.31 0.24
C THR A 148 -27.50 4.50 0.44
N LYS A 149 -28.67 4.56 -0.19
CA LYS A 149 -29.64 5.65 0.06
C LYS A 149 -30.47 5.35 1.30
N ASP A 150 -30.69 6.34 2.15
CA ASP A 150 -31.63 6.24 3.26
C ASP A 150 -33.10 6.29 2.77
N ASN A 151 -34.05 5.98 3.67
CA ASN A 151 -35.50 6.00 3.37
C ASN A 151 -36.04 7.38 2.94
N ASN A 152 -35.23 8.44 3.03
CA ASN A 152 -35.57 9.80 2.58
C ASN A 152 -34.93 10.17 1.23
N GLY A 153 -34.23 9.23 0.56
CA GLY A 153 -33.67 9.44 -0.77
C GLY A 153 -32.34 10.19 -0.79
N GLN A 154 -31.69 10.41 0.37
CA GLN A 154 -30.34 10.98 0.44
C GLN A 154 -29.27 9.86 0.42
N PRO A 155 -28.14 10.07 -0.28
CA PRO A 155 -27.03 9.12 -0.31
C PRO A 155 -26.35 9.05 1.08
N GLN A 156 -26.62 7.97 1.80
CA GLN A 156 -25.98 7.57 3.05
C GLN A 156 -24.65 6.87 2.72
N GLY A 157 -23.55 7.62 2.79
CA GLY A 157 -22.22 7.00 2.78
C GLY A 157 -22.11 6.02 3.96
N SER A 158 -21.76 4.77 3.68
CA SER A 158 -21.60 3.65 4.63
C SER A 158 -20.42 3.86 5.62
N GLY A 159 -20.46 4.97 6.36
CA GLY A 159 -19.59 5.29 7.49
C GLY A 159 -20.36 5.09 8.79
N ILE A 160 -19.63 4.69 9.82
CA ILE A 160 -20.09 4.52 11.20
C ILE A 160 -21.08 5.62 11.58
N SER A 161 -22.27 5.21 11.99
CA SER A 161 -23.27 6.10 12.58
C SER A 161 -22.80 6.49 13.98
N ASP A 162 -22.08 7.60 14.09
CA ASP A 162 -22.10 8.38 15.33
C ASP A 162 -23.52 8.96 15.49
N GLU A 163 -23.98 9.05 16.73
CA GLU A 163 -25.31 9.55 17.14
C GLU A 163 -25.64 10.99 16.67
N ASN A 164 -24.78 11.62 15.85
CA ASN A 164 -24.90 12.97 15.31
C ASN A 164 -24.87 13.04 13.76
N GLY A 165 -25.19 11.97 13.04
CA GLY A 165 -25.79 12.07 11.70
C GLY A 165 -24.96 12.64 10.53
N GLU A 166 -23.63 12.58 10.54
CA GLU A 166 -22.81 13.05 9.41
C GLU A 166 -22.05 11.91 8.71
N GLY A 167 -22.58 11.46 7.56
CA GLY A 167 -22.02 10.39 6.74
C GLY A 167 -20.75 10.80 5.96
N PHE A 168 -19.82 9.87 5.85
CA PHE A 168 -18.56 10.02 5.12
C PHE A 168 -18.77 9.82 3.61
N VAL A 169 -18.84 10.92 2.87
CA VAL A 169 -18.83 10.95 1.39
C VAL A 169 -17.40 11.21 0.90
N ALA A 170 -16.90 10.37 -0.01
CA ALA A 170 -15.65 10.59 -0.72
C ALA A 170 -15.81 11.82 -1.62
N GLY A 171 -15.37 12.98 -1.14
CA GLY A 171 -15.62 14.29 -1.73
C GLY A 171 -16.07 15.35 -0.73
N ASN A 172 -16.43 14.95 0.49
CA ASN A 172 -16.74 15.89 1.55
C ASN A 172 -15.45 16.34 2.24
N ASP A 173 -14.87 17.45 1.77
CA ASP A 173 -13.70 18.09 2.37
C ASP A 173 -13.87 18.31 3.88
N GLU A 174 -15.11 18.42 4.36
CA GLU A 174 -15.43 18.55 5.78
C GLU A 174 -15.29 17.23 6.54
N ALA A 175 -15.71 16.10 5.97
CA ALA A 175 -15.49 14.78 6.57
C ALA A 175 -14.00 14.42 6.56
N PHE A 176 -13.26 14.81 5.52
CA PHE A 176 -11.81 14.66 5.49
C PHE A 176 -11.11 15.61 6.47
N LYS A 177 -11.60 16.83 6.67
CA LYS A 177 -11.11 17.76 7.72
C LYS A 177 -11.43 17.28 9.12
N LYS A 178 -12.62 16.69 9.35
CA LYS A 178 -13.04 16.11 10.63
C LYS A 178 -12.23 14.85 10.94
N TRP A 179 -12.08 13.96 9.96
CA TRP A 179 -11.19 12.81 10.04
C TRP A 179 -9.74 13.23 10.27
N ARG A 180 -9.22 14.26 9.56
CA ARG A 180 -7.91 14.85 9.86
C ARG A 180 -7.85 15.44 11.26
N ALA A 181 -8.87 16.15 11.73
CA ALA A 181 -8.91 16.76 13.05
C ALA A 181 -8.97 15.71 14.18
N GLU A 182 -9.57 14.56 13.90
CA GLU A 182 -9.63 13.39 14.78
C GLU A 182 -8.35 12.55 14.72
N TYR A 183 -7.64 12.57 13.59
CA TYR A 183 -6.29 12.03 13.40
C TYR A 183 -5.18 13.05 13.70
N GLU A 184 -5.49 14.30 14.05
CA GLU A 184 -4.54 15.34 14.41
C GLU A 184 -4.00 15.01 15.80
N HIS A 185 -2.89 14.27 15.78
CA HIS A 185 -2.08 13.95 16.93
C HIS A 185 -1.90 15.21 17.82
N PRO A 186 -1.91 15.12 19.16
CA PRO A 186 -1.63 16.26 20.04
C PRO A 186 -0.21 16.86 19.89
N LEU A 187 0.60 16.34 18.96
CA LEU A 187 1.90 16.87 18.56
C LEU A 187 1.88 17.52 17.16
N VAL A 188 0.77 17.46 16.43
CA VAL A 188 0.57 18.31 15.24
C VAL A 188 0.36 19.73 15.76
N ILE A 189 1.38 20.57 15.54
CA ILE A 189 1.58 21.93 16.03
C ILE A 189 0.35 22.86 15.83
N GLY A 190 -0.61 22.48 15.00
CA GLY A 190 -1.85 23.22 14.74
C GLY A 190 -2.70 23.50 15.97
N ASN A 191 -2.89 22.52 16.86
CA ASN A 191 -3.73 22.71 18.06
C ASN A 191 -3.02 23.49 19.17
N VAL A 192 -1.69 23.37 19.27
CA VAL A 192 -0.87 24.19 20.16
C VAL A 192 -0.91 25.65 19.71
N ARG A 193 -0.83 25.91 18.39
CA ARG A 193 -0.91 27.26 17.82
C ARG A 193 -2.30 27.89 17.99
N ARG A 194 -3.38 27.11 17.84
CA ARG A 194 -4.75 27.59 18.12
C ARG A 194 -4.96 27.89 19.60
N LYS A 195 -4.54 26.98 20.51
CA LYS A 195 -4.64 27.21 21.95
C LYS A 195 -3.79 28.38 22.44
N ALA A 196 -2.59 28.54 21.90
CA ALA A 196 -1.72 29.65 22.26
C ALA A 196 -2.28 31.01 21.76
N ASN A 197 -2.84 31.05 20.54
CA ASN A 197 -3.56 32.23 20.05
C ASN A 197 -4.77 32.60 20.91
N THR A 198 -5.55 31.61 21.39
CA THR A 198 -6.68 31.89 22.30
C THR A 198 -6.23 32.34 23.70
N LEU A 199 -5.00 32.03 24.09
CA LEU A 199 -4.41 32.42 25.38
C LEU A 199 -3.55 33.70 25.27
N GLY A 200 -3.48 34.33 24.09
CA GLY A 200 -2.64 35.52 23.86
C GLY A 200 -1.14 35.24 23.95
N ILE A 201 -0.72 33.98 23.90
CA ILE A 201 0.68 33.56 23.94
C ILE A 201 1.18 33.54 22.50
N GLU A 202 2.06 34.46 22.15
CA GLU A 202 2.72 34.49 20.85
C GLU A 202 3.68 33.30 20.74
N VAL A 203 3.27 32.26 20.03
CA VAL A 203 4.17 31.16 19.67
C VAL A 203 5.11 31.70 18.61
N LYS A 204 6.29 32.16 19.03
CA LYS A 204 7.43 32.30 18.13
C LYS A 204 7.68 30.91 17.55
N THR A 205 7.29 30.72 16.30
CA THR A 205 7.82 29.63 15.49
C THR A 205 9.29 29.94 15.32
N VAL A 206 10.12 29.46 16.25
CA VAL A 206 11.53 29.31 15.96
C VAL A 206 11.55 28.38 14.75
N ASN A 207 12.16 28.83 13.66
CA ASN A 207 12.32 27.96 12.50
C ASN A 207 13.17 26.79 12.98
N ASP A 208 12.56 25.65 13.26
CA ASP A 208 13.24 24.46 13.78
C ASP A 208 14.44 24.11 12.89
N TRP A 209 14.36 24.40 11.59
CA TRP A 209 15.46 24.33 10.64
C TRP A 209 16.65 25.25 10.93
N LEU A 210 16.42 26.52 11.30
CA LEU A 210 17.48 27.45 11.67
C LEU A 210 18.11 27.05 13.01
N GLN A 211 17.29 26.61 13.96
CA GLN A 211 17.77 26.12 15.25
C GLN A 211 18.57 24.81 15.10
N PHE A 212 18.13 23.92 14.21
CA PHE A 212 18.85 22.69 13.85
C PHE A 212 20.16 22.97 13.11
N ILE A 213 20.21 24.02 12.28
CA ILE A 213 21.44 24.46 11.60
C ILE A 213 22.40 25.13 12.60
N GLU A 214 21.91 25.88 13.58
CA GLU A 214 22.75 26.53 14.60
C GLU A 214 23.24 25.59 15.70
N ASP A 215 22.66 24.39 15.82
CA ASP A 215 23.04 23.43 16.85
C ASP A 215 24.45 22.87 16.59
N LYS A 216 25.39 23.21 17.48
CA LYS A 216 26.82 22.88 17.34
C LYS A 216 27.07 21.37 17.35
N GLU A 217 26.23 20.60 18.04
CA GLU A 217 26.35 19.14 18.07
C GLU A 217 25.99 18.52 16.71
N VAL A 218 24.96 19.05 16.05
CA VAL A 218 24.50 18.58 14.73
C VAL A 218 25.44 19.02 13.61
N GLN A 219 25.97 20.24 13.69
CA GLN A 219 27.04 20.68 12.78
C GLN A 219 28.28 19.79 12.87
N GLY A 220 28.61 19.30 14.07
CA GLY A 220 29.67 18.32 14.28
C GLY A 220 29.47 17.04 13.48
N ILE A 221 28.23 16.56 13.33
CA ILE A 221 27.89 15.32 12.60
C ILE A 221 27.85 15.56 11.09
N LEU A 222 27.27 16.66 10.63
CA LEU A 222 27.14 16.98 9.20
C LEU A 222 28.46 17.41 8.56
N PHE A 223 29.35 18.05 9.33
CA PHE A 223 30.64 18.56 8.84
C PHE A 223 31.84 17.78 9.40
N ALA A 224 31.62 16.67 10.11
CA ALA A 224 32.66 15.72 10.47
C ALA A 224 33.42 15.29 9.20
N LYS A 225 34.72 15.51 9.19
CA LYS A 225 35.62 15.14 8.08
C LYS A 225 35.57 13.66 7.72
N GLU A 226 35.08 12.81 8.63
CA GLU A 226 34.88 11.37 8.44
C GLU A 226 33.59 11.02 7.66
N ALA A 227 32.53 11.84 7.72
CA ALA A 227 31.29 11.58 6.98
C ALA A 227 31.47 11.72 5.44
N LYS A 228 32.42 12.57 5.02
CA LYS A 228 32.84 12.71 3.60
C LYS A 228 33.53 11.48 3.00
N ARG A 229 33.84 10.46 3.81
CA ARG A 229 34.40 9.18 3.34
C ARG A 229 33.35 8.09 3.11
N SER A 230 32.09 8.33 3.46
CA SER A 230 31.00 7.40 3.15
C SER A 230 30.64 7.51 1.66
N GLY A 231 30.61 6.37 0.95
CA GLY A 231 30.48 6.30 -0.52
C GLY A 231 29.20 6.93 -1.11
N ILE A 232 28.25 7.33 -0.27
CA ILE A 232 26.99 7.98 -0.68
C ILE A 232 27.24 9.41 -1.19
N PHE A 233 28.22 10.13 -0.63
CA PHE A 233 28.53 11.49 -1.10
C PHE A 233 29.40 11.54 -2.36
N GLN A 234 30.19 10.50 -2.65
CA GLN A 234 30.99 10.44 -3.88
C GLN A 234 30.15 10.21 -5.14
N MET A 235 28.94 9.66 -5.02
CA MET A 235 28.04 9.49 -6.15
C MET A 235 27.39 10.81 -6.60
N SER A 236 27.22 11.78 -5.70
CA SER A 236 26.61 13.08 -6.04
C SER A 236 27.57 14.01 -6.78
N GLU A 237 28.88 13.98 -6.49
CA GLU A 237 29.86 14.85 -7.18
C GLU A 237 30.15 14.40 -8.62
N ASN A 238 30.03 13.11 -8.92
CA ASN A 238 30.19 12.58 -10.27
C ASN A 238 29.01 12.89 -11.22
N ILE A 239 27.86 13.30 -10.68
CA ILE A 239 26.69 13.68 -11.50
C ILE A 239 26.83 15.11 -12.03
N ASN A 240 27.50 16.01 -11.30
CA ASN A 240 27.68 17.40 -11.73
C ASN A 240 28.91 17.64 -12.63
N THR A 241 29.83 16.69 -12.73
CA THR A 241 31.00 16.77 -13.63
C THR A 241 30.80 16.02 -14.95
N GLY A 242 29.65 15.36 -15.16
CA GLY A 242 29.35 14.57 -16.37
C GLY A 242 28.76 15.35 -17.55
N ILE A 243 28.50 16.66 -17.41
CA ILE A 243 28.01 17.52 -18.51
C ILE A 243 29.18 18.35 -19.04
N GLY A 244 30.11 17.71 -19.75
CA GLY A 244 31.19 18.45 -20.40
C GLY A 244 32.40 17.61 -20.74
N GLY A 245 32.32 16.84 -21.82
CA GLY A 245 33.50 16.24 -22.43
C GLY A 245 33.19 14.94 -23.14
N MET A 246 32.89 15.02 -24.44
CA MET A 246 33.04 13.88 -25.34
C MET A 246 34.50 13.40 -25.32
N PRO A 247 34.79 12.12 -25.07
CA PRO A 247 36.00 11.50 -25.55
C PRO A 247 35.77 10.97 -26.96
N THR A 248 36.44 11.56 -27.94
CA THR A 248 36.64 11.00 -29.28
C THR A 248 37.36 9.67 -29.18
N ASN A 249 36.67 8.58 -29.48
CA ASN A 249 37.26 7.24 -29.53
C ASN A 249 37.93 7.05 -30.90
N GLN A 250 39.25 7.19 -30.93
CA GLN A 250 40.10 6.81 -32.06
C GLN A 250 40.20 5.27 -32.13
N SER A 251 39.94 4.74 -33.32
CA SER A 251 40.13 3.33 -33.67
C SER A 251 41.61 2.92 -33.55
N PRO A 252 41.93 1.75 -32.96
CA PRO A 252 43.27 1.20 -33.08
C PRO A 252 43.45 0.54 -34.47
N GLU A 253 44.37 1.10 -35.27
CA GLU A 253 44.95 0.43 -36.44
C GLU A 253 45.69 -0.85 -36.01
N GLN A 254 45.44 -1.94 -36.74
CA GLN A 254 46.30 -3.12 -36.72
C GLN A 254 47.44 -2.96 -37.74
N PRO A 255 48.71 -3.08 -37.35
CA PRO A 255 49.78 -3.26 -38.32
C PRO A 255 49.86 -4.73 -38.77
N ARG A 256 49.66 -4.92 -40.08
CA ARG A 256 50.08 -6.11 -40.83
C ARG A 256 51.59 -6.30 -40.68
N LEU A 257 52.03 -7.49 -40.26
CA LEU A 257 53.37 -7.95 -40.57
C LEU A 257 53.31 -8.94 -41.72
N LEU A 258 54.11 -8.61 -42.74
CA LEU A 258 54.36 -9.33 -43.96
C LEU A 258 55.21 -10.58 -43.71
N GLN A 259 55.01 -11.52 -44.62
CA GLN A 259 55.75 -12.75 -44.88
C GLN A 259 57.26 -12.52 -45.01
N ILE A 260 58.04 -13.49 -44.53
CA ILE A 260 59.04 -14.21 -45.32
C ILE A 260 58.77 -15.70 -45.12
#